data_AF-A0A8S3RR68-F1
#
_entry.id   AF-A0A8S3RR68-F1
#
_cell.length_a   1.000
_cell.length_b   1.000
_cell.length_c   1.000
_cell.angle_alpha   90.00
_cell.angle_beta   90.00
_cell.angle_gamma   90.00
#
_symmetry.space_group_name_H-M   'P 1'
#
loop_
_entity.id
_entity.type
_entity.pdbx_description
1 polymer ?
#
loop_
_entity_poly.entity_id
_entity_poly.type
_entity_poly.pdbx_seq_one_letter_code
_entity_poly.pdbx_strand_id
1 'polypeptide(L)'
;MEAPIETFIKDFVWARTGETVYTDLSTPSVVLLRDVKTCGSTALAALWLNILQHPNNYPVQRYPYRKLYQTNGTYKVVLTVDDVTLTVSMSLGSLKMKGEFILHWFQSNFLKVLDAYGRPWANPQPLDDKYSKLRKTWENLPSVKHSAVVVIENKTEVRESREEAVTEYKEETNSENKEADTTEEKVVENPPEENDDLMDLKEALQNVNKERGSDEDIMKQIASLSTGCVQHGPEYIYILWKSLLEQWFKDADNRVYIVTPQLDVDRLKDVVQLVLDQRLTANLEALYVHQKCDLIQNIGDVKATVQKQYPSKDQVFIEYKIYSNIIYPLAEFQCKFIACIKKGKVTVLQTSANFHADHFVKESVDTVSFHRMSKDEFHQRFLKPILASQFLQVSEK
;
A
#
# COMPACT_ATOMS: atom_id res chain seq x y z
N MET A 1 -28.21 -5.78 -28.88
CA MET A 1 -27.65 -7.14 -28.98
C MET A 1 -26.90 -7.38 -27.69
N GLU A 2 -27.16 -8.50 -27.01
CA GLU A 2 -26.37 -8.89 -25.82
C GLU A 2 -25.03 -9.50 -26.29
N ALA A 3 -23.99 -9.40 -25.47
CA ALA A 3 -22.69 -9.99 -25.79
C ALA A 3 -22.71 -11.51 -25.53
N PRO A 4 -22.01 -12.34 -26.32
CA PRO A 4 -22.04 -13.81 -26.15
C PRO A 4 -21.65 -14.30 -24.74
N ILE A 5 -20.78 -13.56 -24.04
CA ILE A 5 -20.41 -13.81 -22.65
C ILE A 5 -21.58 -13.61 -21.67
N GLU A 6 -22.48 -12.65 -21.94
CA GLU A 6 -23.63 -12.34 -21.06
C GLU A 6 -24.68 -13.45 -21.15
N THR A 7 -24.98 -13.93 -22.36
CA THR A 7 -25.86 -15.07 -22.58
C THR A 7 -25.31 -16.32 -21.89
N PHE A 8 -24.02 -16.65 -22.11
CA PHE A 8 -23.38 -17.78 -21.45
C PHE A 8 -23.45 -17.69 -19.91
N ILE A 9 -23.20 -16.50 -19.33
CA ILE A 9 -23.29 -16.29 -17.87
C ILE A 9 -24.71 -16.51 -17.36
N LYS A 10 -25.74 -16.01 -18.06
CA LYS A 10 -27.15 -16.23 -17.70
C LYS A 10 -27.50 -17.71 -17.70
N ASP A 11 -27.20 -18.42 -18.78
CA ASP A 11 -27.51 -19.85 -18.93
C ASP A 11 -26.76 -20.70 -17.89
N PHE A 12 -25.48 -20.39 -17.66
CA PHE A 12 -24.62 -21.07 -16.68
C PHE A 12 -25.13 -20.94 -15.24
N VAL A 13 -25.62 -19.76 -14.87
CA VAL A 13 -26.19 -19.49 -13.53
C VAL A 13 -27.58 -20.08 -13.39
N TRP A 14 -28.45 -19.89 -14.39
CA TRP A 14 -29.81 -20.43 -14.41
C TRP A 14 -29.79 -21.96 -14.22
N ALA A 15 -28.93 -22.67 -14.97
CA ALA A 15 -28.77 -24.12 -14.88
C ALA A 15 -28.24 -24.63 -13.52
N ARG A 16 -27.77 -23.75 -12.61
CA ARG A 16 -27.23 -24.09 -11.28
C ARG A 16 -28.04 -23.55 -10.11
N THR A 17 -28.92 -22.58 -10.33
CA THR A 17 -29.64 -21.87 -9.25
C THR A 17 -31.13 -21.63 -9.53
N GLY A 18 -31.58 -21.68 -10.79
CA GLY A 18 -32.91 -21.20 -11.17
C GLY A 18 -33.06 -19.67 -11.08
N GLU A 19 -31.95 -18.93 -11.03
CA GLU A 19 -31.93 -17.46 -10.94
C GLU A 19 -31.41 -16.83 -12.24
N THR A 20 -31.86 -15.60 -12.50
CA THR A 20 -31.48 -14.82 -13.69
C THR A 20 -30.55 -13.69 -13.27
N VAL A 21 -29.39 -13.58 -13.92
CA VAL A 21 -28.40 -12.53 -13.62
C VAL A 21 -28.34 -11.46 -14.68
N TYR A 22 -28.07 -10.24 -14.22
CA TYR A 22 -27.72 -9.09 -15.04
C TYR A 22 -26.21 -8.82 -14.94
N THR A 23 -25.59 -8.58 -16.09
CA THR A 23 -24.20 -8.13 -16.21
C THR A 23 -24.20 -6.62 -16.40
N ASP A 24 -23.64 -5.90 -15.44
CA ASP A 24 -23.51 -4.45 -15.49
C ASP A 24 -22.08 -4.07 -15.88
N LEU A 25 -21.95 -3.43 -17.04
CA LEU A 25 -20.70 -2.94 -17.65
C LEU A 25 -20.65 -1.40 -17.72
N SER A 26 -21.58 -0.70 -17.06
CA SER A 26 -21.76 0.75 -17.16
C SER A 26 -20.58 1.59 -16.64
N THR A 27 -19.72 0.99 -15.82
CA THR A 27 -18.57 1.64 -15.18
C THR A 27 -17.26 1.06 -15.76
N PRO A 28 -16.43 1.83 -16.48
CA PRO A 28 -15.28 1.26 -17.22
C PRO A 28 -14.30 0.40 -16.41
N SER A 29 -14.12 0.70 -15.11
CA SER A 29 -13.24 -0.04 -14.20
C SER A 29 -13.96 -1.03 -13.28
N VAL A 30 -15.24 -1.36 -13.55
CA VAL A 30 -16.04 -2.30 -12.75
C VAL A 30 -16.95 -3.15 -13.64
N VAL A 31 -16.89 -4.47 -13.46
CA VAL A 31 -17.96 -5.40 -13.88
C VAL A 31 -18.75 -5.82 -12.65
N LEU A 32 -20.08 -5.84 -12.72
CA LEU A 32 -20.95 -6.27 -11.62
C LEU A 32 -21.99 -7.28 -12.14
N LEU A 33 -21.90 -8.51 -11.65
CA LEU A 33 -22.93 -9.54 -11.81
C LEU A 33 -23.87 -9.49 -10.60
N ARG A 34 -25.17 -9.45 -10.82
CA ARG A 34 -26.21 -9.43 -9.76
C ARG A 34 -27.48 -10.13 -10.22
N ASP A 35 -28.30 -10.60 -9.27
CA ASP A 35 -29.67 -11.02 -9.55
C ASP A 35 -30.45 -9.86 -10.20
N VAL A 36 -31.32 -10.20 -11.15
CA VAL A 36 -32.30 -9.26 -11.75
C VAL A 36 -33.32 -8.81 -10.68
N LYS A 37 -33.62 -9.66 -9.69
CA LYS A 37 -34.50 -9.32 -8.56
C LYS A 37 -33.71 -8.57 -7.49
N THR A 38 -34.25 -7.46 -7.01
CA THR A 38 -33.56 -6.57 -6.05
C THR A 38 -33.58 -7.06 -4.60
N CYS A 39 -34.13 -8.25 -4.32
CA CYS A 39 -34.17 -8.85 -2.99
C CYS A 39 -32.83 -9.47 -2.54
N GLY A 40 -31.93 -9.76 -3.49
CA GLY A 40 -30.67 -10.45 -3.23
C GLY A 40 -30.85 -11.97 -3.07
N SER A 41 -29.77 -12.73 -3.29
CA SER A 41 -29.76 -14.19 -3.17
C SER A 41 -28.53 -14.72 -2.44
N THR A 42 -28.76 -15.61 -1.47
CA THR A 42 -27.71 -16.39 -0.80
C THR A 42 -27.24 -17.57 -1.66
N ALA A 43 -28.10 -18.14 -2.51
CA ALA A 43 -27.74 -19.23 -3.43
C ALA A 43 -26.79 -18.73 -4.52
N LEU A 44 -27.04 -17.54 -5.08
CA LEU A 44 -26.16 -16.91 -6.05
C LEU A 44 -24.81 -16.49 -5.44
N ALA A 45 -24.81 -16.00 -4.20
CA ALA A 45 -23.56 -15.73 -3.47
C ALA A 45 -22.75 -17.01 -3.21
N ALA A 46 -23.42 -18.10 -2.82
CA ALA A 46 -22.78 -19.40 -2.66
C ALA A 46 -22.23 -19.95 -3.99
N LEU A 47 -22.96 -19.78 -5.10
CA LEU A 47 -22.48 -20.14 -6.43
C LEU A 47 -21.18 -19.39 -6.78
N TRP A 48 -21.14 -18.05 -6.64
CA TRP A 48 -19.91 -17.30 -6.93
C TRP A 48 -18.75 -17.69 -6.03
N LEU A 49 -19.00 -17.94 -4.75
CA LEU A 49 -17.96 -18.36 -3.82
C LEU A 49 -17.42 -19.75 -4.19
N ASN A 50 -18.29 -20.71 -4.52
CA ASN A 50 -17.92 -22.05 -4.96
C ASN A 50 -17.16 -22.05 -6.29
N ILE A 51 -17.54 -21.17 -7.24
CA ILE A 51 -16.80 -20.98 -8.50
C ILE A 51 -15.39 -20.50 -8.23
N LEU A 52 -15.22 -19.43 -7.45
CA LEU A 52 -13.90 -18.86 -7.16
C LEU A 52 -13.03 -19.86 -6.38
N GLN A 53 -13.58 -20.48 -5.34
CA GLN A 53 -12.85 -21.40 -4.44
C GLN A 53 -12.58 -22.79 -5.03
N HIS A 54 -13.01 -23.06 -6.26
CA HIS A 54 -12.84 -24.35 -6.92
C HIS A 54 -11.34 -24.71 -7.08
N PRO A 55 -10.93 -25.99 -6.96
CA PRO A 55 -9.53 -26.41 -7.13
C PRO A 55 -8.88 -26.01 -8.46
N ASN A 56 -9.66 -25.90 -9.54
CA ASN A 56 -9.18 -25.45 -10.85
C ASN A 56 -9.10 -23.93 -11.00
N ASN A 57 -9.66 -23.15 -10.07
CA ASN A 57 -9.73 -21.70 -10.13
C ASN A 57 -8.77 -21.10 -9.09
N TYR A 58 -9.32 -20.59 -7.99
CA TYR A 58 -8.57 -19.90 -6.95
C TYR A 58 -8.76 -20.62 -5.60
N PRO A 59 -8.21 -21.84 -5.43
CA PRO A 59 -8.39 -22.62 -4.20
C PRO A 59 -7.93 -21.88 -2.94
N VAL A 60 -8.69 -22.05 -1.85
CA VAL A 60 -8.49 -21.36 -0.56
C VAL A 60 -7.11 -21.63 0.05
N GLN A 61 -6.49 -22.76 -0.29
CA GLN A 61 -5.14 -23.14 0.14
C GLN A 61 -4.03 -22.32 -0.53
N ARG A 62 -4.31 -21.67 -1.68
CA ARG A 62 -3.34 -20.88 -2.47
C ARG A 62 -3.67 -19.39 -2.49
N TYR A 63 -4.94 -19.01 -2.36
CA TYR A 63 -5.39 -17.62 -2.55
C TYR A 63 -6.04 -17.02 -1.29
N PRO A 64 -5.66 -15.80 -0.87
CA PRO A 64 -6.13 -15.21 0.38
C PRO A 64 -7.55 -14.61 0.24
N TYR A 65 -8.56 -15.33 0.75
CA TYR A 65 -9.93 -14.83 0.85
C TYR A 65 -10.14 -14.05 2.15
N ARG A 66 -10.47 -12.75 2.04
CA ARG A 66 -10.83 -11.90 3.18
C ARG A 66 -12.34 -11.86 3.38
N LYS A 67 -12.83 -12.03 4.61
CA LYS A 67 -14.24 -11.79 4.99
C LYS A 67 -14.39 -10.40 5.60
N LEU A 68 -15.16 -9.53 4.95
CA LEU A 68 -15.42 -8.16 5.39
C LEU A 68 -16.87 -8.03 5.88
N TYR A 69 -17.07 -7.89 7.18
CA TYR A 69 -18.40 -7.74 7.78
C TYR A 69 -18.93 -6.31 7.66
N GLN A 70 -20.26 -6.20 7.55
CA GLN A 70 -21.00 -4.94 7.54
C GLN A 70 -21.82 -4.79 8.83
N THR A 71 -22.22 -3.57 9.16
CA THR A 71 -22.95 -3.23 10.40
C THR A 71 -24.31 -3.93 10.56
N ASN A 72 -24.88 -4.47 9.48
CA ASN A 72 -26.12 -5.24 9.48
C ASN A 72 -25.90 -6.77 9.62
N GLY A 73 -24.71 -7.20 10.06
CA GLY A 73 -24.36 -8.63 10.21
C GLY A 73 -24.08 -9.38 8.89
N THR A 74 -24.37 -8.77 7.73
CA THR A 74 -24.03 -9.34 6.43
C THR A 74 -22.52 -9.18 6.16
N TYR A 75 -21.95 -9.98 5.28
CA TYR A 75 -20.53 -9.88 4.93
C TYR A 75 -20.27 -10.03 3.44
N LYS A 76 -19.08 -9.60 3.02
CA LYS A 76 -18.55 -9.76 1.67
C LYS A 76 -17.29 -10.60 1.73
N VAL A 77 -17.06 -11.42 0.70
CA VAL A 77 -15.82 -12.16 0.54
C VAL A 77 -15.02 -11.50 -0.58
N VAL A 78 -13.78 -11.11 -0.28
CA VAL A 78 -12.87 -10.43 -1.20
C VAL A 78 -11.68 -11.32 -1.52
N LEU A 79 -11.34 -11.36 -2.80
CA LEU A 79 -10.17 -12.03 -3.39
C LEU A 79 -9.46 -11.01 -4.31
N THR A 80 -8.17 -11.16 -4.57
CA THR A 80 -7.45 -10.36 -5.57
C THR A 80 -6.48 -11.24 -6.36
N VAL A 81 -6.58 -11.21 -7.69
CA VAL A 81 -5.78 -11.98 -8.66
C VAL A 81 -5.65 -11.14 -9.93
N ASP A 82 -4.52 -11.20 -10.65
CA ASP A 82 -4.27 -10.43 -11.90
C ASP A 82 -4.60 -8.92 -11.79
N ASP A 83 -4.28 -8.30 -10.65
CA ASP A 83 -4.65 -6.90 -10.31
C ASP A 83 -6.16 -6.59 -10.35
N VAL A 84 -7.01 -7.63 -10.37
CA VAL A 84 -8.46 -7.57 -10.27
C VAL A 84 -8.91 -7.94 -8.85
N THR A 85 -9.60 -7.01 -8.18
CA THR A 85 -10.33 -7.29 -6.94
C THR A 85 -11.68 -7.92 -7.27
N LEU A 86 -11.86 -9.17 -6.84
CA LEU A 86 -13.10 -9.93 -6.92
C LEU A 86 -13.83 -9.84 -5.57
N THR A 87 -15.12 -9.56 -5.56
CA THR A 87 -15.91 -9.31 -4.33
C THR A 87 -17.31 -9.92 -4.44
N VAL A 88 -17.55 -10.98 -3.68
CA VAL A 88 -18.87 -11.61 -3.52
C VAL A 88 -19.60 -10.95 -2.35
N SER A 89 -20.84 -10.48 -2.54
CA SER A 89 -21.66 -9.89 -1.47
C SER A 89 -22.71 -10.90 -1.01
N MET A 90 -22.53 -11.49 0.18
CA MET A 90 -23.32 -12.66 0.62
C MET A 90 -24.81 -12.37 0.81
N SER A 91 -25.17 -11.10 1.05
CA SER A 91 -26.54 -10.61 1.19
C SER A 91 -27.22 -10.20 -0.11
N LEU A 92 -26.47 -9.99 -1.19
CA LEU A 92 -27.00 -9.44 -2.45
C LEU A 92 -26.89 -10.41 -3.63
N GLY A 93 -26.24 -11.57 -3.45
CA GLY A 93 -25.91 -12.49 -4.54
C GLY A 93 -24.90 -11.94 -5.55
N SER A 94 -24.38 -10.72 -5.36
CA SER A 94 -23.62 -10.04 -6.40
C SER A 94 -22.13 -10.38 -6.38
N LEU A 95 -21.54 -10.66 -7.55
CA LEU A 95 -20.10 -10.65 -7.78
C LEU A 95 -19.69 -9.33 -8.45
N LYS A 96 -19.00 -8.47 -7.70
CA LYS A 96 -18.34 -7.28 -8.22
C LYS A 96 -16.88 -7.59 -8.54
N MET A 97 -16.40 -7.10 -9.67
CA MET A 97 -15.02 -7.26 -10.14
C MET A 97 -14.48 -5.88 -10.51
N LYS A 98 -13.32 -5.47 -9.98
CA LYS A 98 -12.72 -4.14 -10.19
C LYS A 98 -11.25 -4.28 -10.57
N GLY A 99 -10.81 -3.59 -11.61
CA GLY A 99 -9.41 -3.52 -12.04
C GLY A 99 -9.25 -2.50 -13.16
N GLU A 100 -8.02 -2.15 -13.51
CA GLU A 100 -7.72 -1.16 -14.56
C GLU A 100 -8.13 -1.66 -15.96
N PHE A 101 -7.86 -2.94 -16.26
CA PHE A 101 -8.16 -3.58 -17.54
C PHE A 101 -9.35 -4.56 -17.45
N ILE A 102 -10.33 -4.28 -16.58
CA ILE A 102 -11.30 -5.29 -16.13
C ILE A 102 -12.17 -5.88 -17.24
N LEU A 103 -12.55 -5.10 -18.25
CA LEU A 103 -13.40 -5.59 -19.35
C LEU A 103 -12.67 -6.67 -20.17
N HIS A 104 -11.38 -6.47 -20.45
CA HIS A 104 -10.55 -7.43 -21.17
C HIS A 104 -10.26 -8.68 -20.32
N TRP A 105 -9.99 -8.51 -19.01
CA TRP A 105 -9.84 -9.63 -18.08
C TRP A 105 -11.13 -10.45 -17.98
N PHE A 106 -12.29 -9.80 -17.85
CA PHE A 106 -13.60 -10.44 -17.76
C PHE A 106 -13.91 -11.27 -19.01
N GLN A 107 -13.78 -10.68 -20.20
CA GLN A 107 -13.97 -11.37 -21.48
C GLN A 107 -12.97 -12.53 -21.67
N SER A 108 -11.70 -12.33 -21.30
CA SER A 108 -10.63 -13.30 -21.53
C SER A 108 -10.62 -14.46 -20.53
N ASN A 109 -10.93 -14.20 -19.26
CA ASN A 109 -10.64 -15.12 -18.15
C ASN A 109 -11.89 -15.58 -17.41
N PHE A 110 -12.94 -14.77 -17.28
CA PHE A 110 -14.11 -15.18 -16.50
C PHE A 110 -14.82 -16.38 -17.14
N LEU A 111 -14.88 -16.45 -18.47
CA LEU A 111 -15.34 -17.66 -19.18
C LEU A 111 -14.50 -18.91 -18.85
N LYS A 112 -13.17 -18.77 -18.67
CA LYS A 112 -12.28 -19.87 -18.26
C LYS A 112 -12.54 -20.30 -16.82
N VAL A 113 -12.78 -19.34 -15.92
CA VAL A 113 -13.15 -19.58 -14.51
C VAL A 113 -14.47 -20.37 -14.41
N LEU A 114 -15.45 -20.04 -15.25
CA LEU A 114 -16.72 -20.76 -15.34
C LEU A 114 -16.55 -22.16 -15.94
N ASP A 115 -15.83 -22.30 -17.06
CA ASP A 115 -15.53 -23.61 -17.67
C ASP A 115 -14.76 -24.53 -16.70
N ALA A 116 -13.74 -24.02 -16.02
CA ALA A 116 -12.94 -24.78 -15.07
C ALA A 116 -13.71 -25.19 -13.79
N TYR A 117 -14.84 -24.54 -13.47
CA TYR A 117 -15.82 -25.01 -12.48
C TYR A 117 -16.75 -26.12 -13.03
N GLY A 118 -16.93 -26.20 -14.35
CA GLY A 118 -17.68 -27.30 -15.00
C GLY A 118 -16.88 -28.61 -15.15
N ARG A 119 -15.56 -28.57 -14.96
CA ARG A 119 -14.67 -29.74 -15.15
C ARG A 119 -14.64 -30.65 -13.90
N PRO A 120 -14.63 -31.99 -14.05
CA PRO A 120 -14.52 -32.92 -12.92
C PRO A 120 -13.26 -32.69 -12.07
N TRP A 121 -13.39 -32.82 -10.75
CA TRP A 121 -12.31 -32.61 -9.75
C TRP A 121 -11.05 -33.43 -10.06
N ALA A 122 -11.20 -34.66 -10.58
CA ALA A 122 -10.17 -35.70 -10.61
C ALA A 122 -8.82 -35.31 -11.26
N ASN A 123 -8.78 -34.30 -12.14
CA ASN A 123 -7.55 -33.75 -12.71
C ASN A 123 -7.45 -32.25 -12.36
N PRO A 124 -6.98 -31.89 -11.15
CA PRO A 124 -6.90 -30.50 -10.73
C PRO A 124 -5.84 -29.74 -11.53
N GLN A 125 -6.29 -28.85 -12.42
CA GLN A 125 -5.45 -27.89 -13.12
C GLN A 125 -5.87 -26.49 -12.68
N PRO A 126 -5.21 -25.90 -11.65
CA PRO A 126 -5.44 -24.50 -11.33
C PRO A 126 -5.09 -23.65 -12.55
N LEU A 127 -5.86 -22.59 -12.78
CA LEU A 127 -5.55 -21.60 -13.81
C LEU A 127 -4.11 -21.10 -13.62
N ASP A 128 -3.21 -21.51 -14.52
CA ASP A 128 -1.86 -20.96 -14.67
C ASP A 128 -1.99 -19.44 -14.83
N ASP A 129 -1.15 -18.66 -14.12
CA ASP A 129 -1.17 -17.19 -14.01
C ASP A 129 -0.73 -16.53 -15.33
N LYS A 130 -1.36 -16.93 -16.42
CA LYS A 130 -1.00 -16.64 -17.81
C LYS A 130 -1.16 -15.17 -18.14
N TYR A 131 -1.78 -14.34 -17.31
CA TYR A 131 -1.74 -12.89 -17.52
C TYR A 131 -0.33 -12.32 -17.33
N SER A 132 0.52 -12.90 -16.47
CA SER A 132 1.97 -12.57 -16.42
C SER A 132 2.70 -12.88 -17.74
N LYS A 133 2.27 -13.92 -18.46
CA LYS A 133 2.85 -14.37 -19.76
C LYS A 133 2.23 -13.60 -20.94
N LEU A 134 0.92 -13.34 -20.89
CA LEU A 134 0.17 -12.61 -21.91
C LEU A 134 0.54 -11.13 -21.91
N ARG A 135 0.79 -10.53 -20.73
CA ARG A 135 1.40 -9.21 -20.59
C ARG A 135 2.73 -9.13 -21.35
N LYS A 136 3.67 -10.05 -21.10
CA LYS A 136 4.92 -10.18 -21.88
C LYS A 136 4.74 -10.48 -23.39
N THR A 137 3.54 -10.85 -23.83
CA THR A 137 3.22 -11.04 -25.26
C THR A 137 2.64 -9.76 -25.88
N TRP A 138 1.84 -9.00 -25.12
CA TRP A 138 1.23 -7.74 -25.57
C TRP A 138 2.18 -6.55 -25.46
N GLU A 139 3.05 -6.51 -24.45
CA GLU A 139 4.17 -5.56 -24.34
C GLU A 139 5.21 -5.77 -25.47
N ASN A 140 5.16 -6.91 -26.15
CA ASN A 140 5.99 -7.26 -27.31
C ASN A 140 5.34 -6.97 -28.67
N LEU A 141 4.08 -6.50 -28.72
CA LEU A 141 3.48 -6.08 -29.98
C LEU A 141 4.05 -4.70 -30.39
N PRO A 142 4.65 -4.56 -31.58
CA PRO A 142 5.06 -3.25 -32.08
C PRO A 142 3.81 -2.37 -32.21
N SER A 143 3.89 -1.14 -31.69
CA SER A 143 2.75 -0.25 -31.54
C SER A 143 2.25 0.29 -32.89
N VAL A 144 1.36 -0.49 -33.52
CA VAL A 144 0.60 -0.08 -34.71
C VAL A 144 -0.21 1.17 -34.37
N LYS A 145 0.27 2.32 -34.85
CA LYS A 145 -0.42 3.61 -34.75
C LYS A 145 -1.71 3.55 -35.57
N HIS A 146 -2.83 3.17 -34.96
CA HIS A 146 -4.15 3.31 -35.57
C HIS A 146 -4.62 4.78 -35.59
N SER A 147 -3.96 5.58 -36.43
CA SER A 147 -4.63 6.69 -37.09
C SER A 147 -5.46 6.12 -38.24
N ALA A 148 -6.78 6.08 -38.06
CA ALA A 148 -7.74 5.76 -39.10
C ALA A 148 -8.92 6.72 -38.98
N VAL A 149 -8.81 7.89 -39.63
CA VAL A 149 -9.89 8.88 -39.71
C VAL A 149 -10.71 8.64 -40.97
N VAL A 150 -11.99 8.31 -40.82
CA VAL A 150 -13.05 8.61 -41.80
C VAL A 150 -14.37 8.88 -41.04
N VAL A 151 -14.87 10.11 -41.18
CA VAL A 151 -16.29 10.55 -41.38
C VAL A 151 -17.38 9.57 -40.88
N ILE A 152 -18.35 9.95 -40.03
CA ILE A 152 -19.26 11.11 -40.16
C ILE A 152 -19.55 11.77 -38.80
N GLU A 153 -19.36 13.09 -38.69
CA GLU A 153 -20.39 14.04 -38.23
C GLU A 153 -20.00 15.47 -38.62
N ASN A 154 -20.99 16.38 -38.71
CA ASN A 154 -20.85 17.63 -39.46
C ASN A 154 -21.64 18.77 -38.80
N LYS A 155 -21.04 19.98 -38.70
CA LYS A 155 -21.49 21.18 -37.95
C LYS A 155 -21.35 21.02 -36.41
N THR A 156 -21.15 22.07 -35.62
CA THR A 156 -21.27 23.53 -35.88
C THR A 156 -20.11 24.32 -35.26
N GLU A 157 -19.81 25.51 -35.80
CA GLU A 157 -18.76 26.44 -35.36
C GLU A 157 -19.15 27.33 -34.15
N VAL A 158 -18.28 28.33 -33.84
CA VAL A 158 -18.39 29.50 -32.91
C VAL A 158 -17.59 29.28 -31.59
N ARG A 159 -16.41 29.92 -31.38
CA ARG A 159 -16.10 31.33 -30.94
C ARG A 159 -16.58 31.60 -29.48
N GLU A 160 -15.87 32.26 -28.56
CA GLU A 160 -14.60 33.04 -28.45
C GLU A 160 -13.98 32.73 -27.04
N SER A 161 -12.69 32.81 -26.72
CA SER A 161 -11.66 33.88 -26.81
C SER A 161 -11.80 35.05 -25.81
N ARG A 162 -11.30 34.89 -24.57
CA ARG A 162 -10.82 35.97 -23.67
C ARG A 162 -9.96 35.38 -22.52
N GLU A 163 -8.69 35.74 -22.31
CA GLU A 163 -8.09 36.95 -21.65
C GLU A 163 -8.58 37.13 -20.19
N GLU A 164 -7.72 36.92 -19.17
CA GLU A 164 -6.93 37.94 -18.41
C GLU A 164 -7.68 38.53 -17.20
N ALA A 165 -7.07 39.11 -16.14
CA ALA A 165 -5.80 38.89 -15.41
C ALA A 165 -5.80 39.81 -14.15
N VAL A 166 -4.85 39.65 -13.20
CA VAL A 166 -4.48 40.67 -12.14
C VAL A 166 -5.60 40.92 -11.08
N THR A 167 -5.45 41.41 -9.83
CA THR A 167 -4.39 41.87 -8.88
C THR A 167 -4.74 41.28 -7.50
N GLU A 168 -3.84 40.82 -6.63
CA GLU A 168 -3.02 41.58 -5.63
C GLU A 168 -3.74 42.70 -4.86
N TYR A 169 -3.82 42.57 -3.52
CA TYR A 169 -3.91 43.69 -2.56
C TYR A 169 -3.15 43.32 -1.28
N LYS A 170 -2.57 44.33 -0.61
CA LYS A 170 -1.86 44.24 0.68
C LYS A 170 -2.55 45.11 1.72
N GLU A 171 -2.25 44.82 2.99
CA GLU A 171 -1.97 45.71 4.15
C GLU A 171 -2.23 44.86 5.43
N GLU A 172 -1.33 44.75 6.42
CA GLU A 172 -0.86 45.77 7.39
C GLU A 172 -1.98 46.23 8.35
N THR A 173 -1.81 46.36 9.67
CA THR A 173 -0.60 46.56 10.52
C THR A 173 -0.85 46.19 12.01
N ASN A 174 0.23 46.09 12.81
CA ASN A 174 0.33 46.45 14.27
C ASN A 174 -0.49 45.67 15.33
N SER A 175 -0.15 45.64 16.64
CA SER A 175 1.03 46.12 17.41
C SER A 175 1.14 45.36 18.77
N GLU A 176 2.29 45.47 19.47
CA GLU A 176 2.55 45.65 20.93
C GLU A 176 1.59 45.04 22.01
N ASN A 177 1.95 44.66 23.26
CA ASN A 177 3.15 44.69 24.14
C ASN A 177 2.83 43.78 25.40
N LYS A 178 3.63 43.49 26.47
CA LYS A 178 4.99 43.84 26.95
C LYS A 178 5.53 42.77 27.96
N GLU A 179 6.71 43.04 28.52
CA GLU A 179 7.27 42.75 29.87
C GLU A 179 6.31 42.39 31.05
N ALA A 180 6.73 41.76 32.18
CA ALA A 180 7.96 41.05 32.61
C ALA A 180 7.80 40.44 34.05
N ASP A 181 8.90 39.90 34.62
CA ASP A 181 9.33 39.90 36.05
C ASP A 181 9.46 38.55 36.84
N THR A 182 10.17 38.59 37.98
CA THR A 182 10.88 37.49 38.71
C THR A 182 9.99 36.61 39.65
N THR A 183 10.42 35.59 40.44
CA THR A 183 11.62 35.41 41.31
C THR A 183 11.85 33.93 41.76
N GLU A 184 12.84 33.66 42.61
CA GLU A 184 13.47 32.33 42.91
C GLU A 184 13.13 31.70 44.30
N GLU A 185 13.85 30.60 44.64
CA GLU A 185 14.01 29.91 45.95
C GLU A 185 12.93 28.83 46.31
N LYS A 186 13.23 27.54 46.59
CA LYS A 186 14.06 26.83 47.62
C LYS A 186 13.36 26.75 49.02
N VAL A 187 13.43 25.67 49.83
CA VAL A 187 14.19 24.39 49.78
C VAL A 187 13.54 23.27 50.66
N VAL A 188 13.67 21.99 50.24
CA VAL A 188 13.68 20.67 50.96
C VAL A 188 12.83 20.39 52.22
N GLU A 189 12.06 19.28 52.21
CA GLU A 189 12.14 18.17 53.19
C GLU A 189 11.51 16.85 52.65
N ASN A 190 11.87 15.69 53.23
CA ASN A 190 11.63 14.29 52.76
C ASN A 190 11.38 13.36 53.97
N PRO A 191 10.90 12.09 53.82
CA PRO A 191 10.08 11.47 52.77
C PRO A 191 8.78 10.84 53.37
N PRO A 192 8.10 9.90 52.69
CA PRO A 192 8.27 8.49 53.08
C PRO A 192 8.55 7.53 51.91
N GLU A 193 8.75 6.25 52.24
CA GLU A 193 9.23 5.17 51.35
C GLU A 193 8.13 4.57 50.43
N GLU A 194 8.50 3.51 49.69
CA GLU A 194 7.72 2.69 48.73
C GLU A 194 7.54 3.25 47.30
N ASN A 195 8.48 2.89 46.40
CA ASN A 195 8.27 1.92 45.31
C ASN A 195 9.48 1.89 44.35
N ASP A 196 10.31 0.83 44.42
CA ASP A 196 11.45 0.64 43.49
C ASP A 196 10.99 0.52 42.02
N ASP A 197 9.81 -0.07 41.77
CA ASP A 197 9.18 -0.15 40.45
C ASP A 197 9.05 1.22 39.73
N LEU A 198 9.04 2.33 40.49
CA LEU A 198 8.94 3.68 39.95
C LEU A 198 10.31 4.31 39.60
N MET A 199 11.42 3.75 40.10
CA MET A 199 12.77 4.08 39.62
C MET A 199 12.98 3.46 38.24
N ASP A 200 12.76 2.15 38.11
CA ASP A 200 12.88 1.42 36.84
C ASP A 200 12.01 2.04 35.74
N LEU A 201 10.77 2.43 36.06
CA LEU A 201 9.91 3.09 35.07
C LEU A 201 10.40 4.50 34.70
N LYS A 202 11.02 5.24 35.62
CA LYS A 202 11.61 6.56 35.33
C LYS A 202 12.92 6.45 34.56
N GLU A 203 13.76 5.47 34.86
CA GLU A 203 15.00 5.22 34.12
C GLU A 203 14.70 4.65 32.73
N ALA A 204 13.69 3.78 32.59
CA ALA A 204 13.17 3.36 31.29
C ALA A 204 12.60 4.56 30.49
N LEU A 205 11.80 5.43 31.10
CA LEU A 205 11.28 6.64 30.43
C LEU A 205 12.40 7.66 30.10
N GLN A 206 13.42 7.80 30.95
CA GLN A 206 14.59 8.62 30.65
C GLN A 206 15.41 8.02 29.51
N ASN A 207 15.64 6.71 29.47
CA ASN A 207 16.37 6.05 28.37
C ASN A 207 15.57 6.08 27.06
N VAL A 208 14.25 5.91 27.09
CA VAL A 208 13.35 6.12 25.92
C VAL A 208 13.39 7.57 25.43
N ASN A 209 13.59 8.55 26.31
CA ASN A 209 13.83 9.94 25.94
C ASN A 209 15.29 10.25 25.56
N LYS A 210 16.25 9.39 25.93
CA LYS A 210 17.69 9.50 25.60
C LYS A 210 17.99 8.96 24.20
N GLU A 211 17.22 7.96 23.74
CA GLU A 211 17.16 7.56 22.33
C GLU A 211 16.49 8.62 21.43
N ARG A 212 15.68 9.52 21.98
CA ARG A 212 14.99 10.57 21.22
C ARG A 212 15.80 11.87 21.21
N GLY A 213 16.58 12.06 20.15
CA GLY A 213 17.07 13.40 19.81
C GLY A 213 15.91 14.38 19.65
N SER A 214 16.08 15.64 20.09
CA SER A 214 15.02 16.65 19.95
C SER A 214 14.77 16.99 18.48
N ASP A 215 13.60 17.55 18.16
CA ASP A 215 13.29 18.06 16.81
C ASP A 215 14.35 19.05 16.29
N GLU A 216 15.03 19.79 17.17
CA GLU A 216 16.18 20.62 16.79
C GLU A 216 17.43 19.80 16.46
N ASP A 217 17.74 18.77 17.24
CA ASP A 217 18.97 17.99 17.08
C ASP A 217 18.89 17.09 15.86
N ILE A 218 17.71 16.55 15.57
CA ILE A 218 17.37 15.91 14.29
C ILE A 218 17.64 16.88 13.14
N MET A 219 17.22 18.14 13.26
CA MET A 219 17.42 19.15 12.20
C MET A 219 18.89 19.61 12.07
N LYS A 220 19.66 19.65 13.17
CA LYS A 220 21.12 19.88 13.17
C LYS A 220 21.85 18.72 12.47
N GLN A 221 21.49 17.47 12.76
CA GLN A 221 22.01 16.26 12.10
C GLN A 221 21.66 16.23 10.60
N ILE A 222 20.42 16.56 10.23
CA ILE A 222 19.98 16.62 8.82
C ILE A 222 20.79 17.63 8.00
N ALA A 223 21.21 18.75 8.60
CA ALA A 223 21.97 19.78 7.90
C ALA A 223 23.38 19.31 7.46
N SER A 224 24.07 18.49 8.26
CA SER A 224 25.40 17.97 7.92
C SER A 224 25.38 16.81 6.91
N LEU A 225 24.22 16.16 6.73
CA LEU A 225 24.04 15.00 5.86
C LEU A 225 23.86 15.35 4.36
N SER A 226 23.89 16.63 3.97
CA SER A 226 23.63 17.06 2.59
C SER A 226 24.67 16.56 1.57
N THR A 227 25.93 16.39 1.98
CA THR A 227 27.00 15.78 1.16
C THR A 227 27.10 14.26 1.32
N GLY A 228 26.36 13.70 2.27
CA GLY A 228 26.60 12.36 2.81
C GLY A 228 27.82 12.30 3.74
N CYS A 229 27.80 11.33 4.66
CA CYS A 229 28.95 10.94 5.48
C CYS A 229 28.85 9.45 5.88
N VAL A 230 29.82 8.99 6.67
CA VAL A 230 29.93 7.62 7.19
C VAL A 230 29.63 7.65 8.69
N GLN A 231 28.72 6.81 9.17
CA GLN A 231 28.19 6.84 10.54
C GLN A 231 27.92 5.42 11.07
N HIS A 232 27.87 5.26 12.40
CA HIS A 232 27.53 3.99 13.03
C HIS A 232 26.06 3.62 12.77
N GLY A 233 25.83 2.37 12.35
CA GLY A 233 24.49 1.85 12.06
C GLY A 233 23.57 1.87 13.28
N PRO A 234 23.92 1.19 14.40
CA PRO A 234 23.09 1.12 15.60
C PRO A 234 22.86 2.50 16.25
N GLU A 235 23.94 3.23 16.49
CA GLU A 235 23.95 4.41 17.39
C GLU A 235 23.54 5.72 16.72
N TYR A 236 23.61 5.80 15.38
CA TYR A 236 23.28 7.02 14.64
C TYR A 236 22.21 6.78 13.58
N ILE A 237 22.44 5.86 12.65
CA ILE A 237 21.56 5.70 11.46
C ILE A 237 20.19 5.15 11.88
N TYR A 238 20.14 4.15 12.76
CA TYR A 238 18.88 3.61 13.26
C TYR A 238 18.09 4.63 14.09
N ILE A 239 18.77 5.37 14.97
CA ILE A 239 18.13 6.43 15.78
C ILE A 239 17.55 7.52 14.88
N LEU A 240 18.35 8.08 13.98
CA LEU A 240 17.89 9.11 13.04
C LEU A 240 16.73 8.63 12.16
N TRP A 241 16.77 7.38 11.68
CA TRP A 241 15.70 6.74 10.92
C TRP A 241 14.39 6.64 11.72
N LYS A 242 14.48 6.19 12.98
CA LYS A 242 13.34 6.01 13.91
C LYS A 242 12.72 7.37 14.26
N SER A 243 13.55 8.34 14.61
CA SER A 243 13.14 9.72 14.91
C SER A 243 12.51 10.44 13.72
N LEU A 244 13.06 10.28 12.51
CA LEU A 244 12.48 10.86 11.29
C LEU A 244 11.09 10.29 10.99
N LEU A 245 10.89 8.97 11.10
CA LEU A 245 9.58 8.37 10.88
C LEU A 245 8.59 8.72 11.98
N GLU A 246 9.02 8.78 13.25
CA GLU A 246 8.18 9.30 14.34
C GLU A 246 7.74 10.75 14.05
N GLN A 247 8.65 11.61 13.57
CA GLN A 247 8.30 12.99 13.18
C GLN A 247 7.37 13.04 11.95
N TRP A 248 7.60 12.18 10.95
CA TRP A 248 6.82 12.17 9.70
C TRP A 248 5.41 11.58 9.88
N PHE A 249 5.21 10.62 10.79
CA PHE A 249 3.87 10.05 11.04
C PHE A 249 2.97 10.92 11.94
N LYS A 250 3.49 11.96 12.60
CA LYS A 250 2.70 12.93 13.40
C LYS A 250 1.80 13.85 12.57
N ASP A 251 1.90 13.85 11.23
CA ASP A 251 1.18 14.76 10.34
C ASP A 251 0.58 14.02 9.14
N ALA A 252 -0.73 14.16 8.94
CA ALA A 252 -1.49 13.49 7.88
C ALA A 252 -1.23 14.03 6.46
N ASP A 253 -0.71 15.26 6.31
CA ASP A 253 -0.32 15.83 5.01
C ASP A 253 0.94 15.14 4.43
N ASN A 254 1.69 14.43 5.27
CA ASN A 254 2.87 13.68 4.85
C ASN A 254 2.47 12.38 4.17
N ARG A 255 3.18 12.01 3.10
CA ARG A 255 3.11 10.65 2.51
C ARG A 255 4.49 10.02 2.61
N VAL A 256 4.59 8.99 3.45
CA VAL A 256 5.83 8.34 3.85
C VAL A 256 6.11 7.11 2.97
N TYR A 257 7.35 6.96 2.55
CA TYR A 257 7.85 5.86 1.74
C TYR A 257 9.03 5.21 2.47
N ILE A 258 9.04 3.89 2.55
CA ILE A 258 10.15 3.09 3.08
C ILE A 258 10.62 2.16 1.97
N VAL A 259 11.93 2.11 1.72
CA VAL A 259 12.55 1.27 0.68
C VAL A 259 13.73 0.52 1.29
N THR A 260 13.66 -0.80 1.29
CA THR A 260 14.72 -1.69 1.79
C THR A 260 14.60 -3.06 1.10
N PRO A 261 15.67 -3.71 0.64
CA PRO A 261 15.55 -5.05 0.08
C PRO A 261 15.20 -6.07 1.16
N GLN A 262 15.84 -5.93 2.33
CA GLN A 262 15.73 -6.81 3.49
C GLN A 262 14.85 -6.19 4.57
N LEU A 263 14.09 -7.03 5.27
CA LEU A 263 13.21 -6.63 6.38
C LEU A 263 12.94 -7.86 7.25
N ASP A 264 13.06 -7.70 8.56
CA ASP A 264 12.83 -8.77 9.54
C ASP A 264 11.65 -8.47 10.48
N VAL A 265 11.46 -9.35 11.47
CA VAL A 265 10.37 -9.28 12.44
C VAL A 265 10.47 -8.03 13.31
N ASP A 266 11.66 -7.68 13.80
CA ASP A 266 11.82 -6.56 14.73
C ASP A 266 11.68 -5.21 14.00
N ARG A 267 12.30 -5.06 12.83
CA ARG A 267 12.22 -3.85 12.03
C ARG A 267 10.84 -3.61 11.42
N LEU A 268 10.10 -4.67 11.05
CA LEU A 268 8.67 -4.52 10.71
C LEU A 268 7.83 -4.18 11.95
N LYS A 269 8.15 -4.72 13.13
CA LYS A 269 7.49 -4.40 14.40
C LYS A 269 7.71 -2.93 14.80
N ASP A 270 8.88 -2.36 14.58
CA ASP A 270 9.13 -0.93 14.80
C ASP A 270 8.27 -0.04 13.89
N VAL A 271 8.16 -0.37 12.59
CA VAL A 271 7.25 0.32 11.66
C VAL A 271 5.79 0.19 12.11
N VAL A 272 5.39 -1.00 12.55
CA VAL A 272 4.05 -1.25 13.09
C VAL A 272 3.79 -0.40 14.33
N GLN A 273 4.73 -0.31 15.27
CA GLN A 273 4.56 0.45 16.50
C GLN A 273 4.42 1.95 16.20
N LEU A 274 5.31 2.53 15.39
CA LEU A 274 5.25 3.94 14.99
C LEU A 274 3.90 4.32 14.35
N VAL A 275 3.34 3.43 13.52
CA VAL A 275 2.03 3.61 12.87
C VAL A 275 0.85 3.36 13.83
N LEU A 276 1.02 2.51 14.84
CA LEU A 276 0.02 2.25 15.91
C LEU A 276 0.01 3.30 17.02
N ASP A 277 1.10 4.03 17.21
CA ASP A 277 1.17 5.17 18.14
C ASP A 277 0.52 6.41 17.49
N GLN A 278 0.76 6.61 16.18
CA GLN A 278 0.27 7.76 15.42
C GLN A 278 -1.01 7.48 14.60
N ARG A 279 -1.94 6.64 15.10
CA ARG A 279 -3.02 6.02 14.29
C ARG A 279 -3.85 6.95 13.39
N LEU A 280 -4.08 8.18 13.84
CA LEU A 280 -4.93 9.15 13.16
C LEU A 280 -4.21 9.88 12.01
N THR A 281 -2.89 10.02 12.11
CA THR A 281 -2.05 10.81 11.21
C THR A 281 -1.10 9.95 10.37
N ALA A 282 -0.75 8.74 10.83
CA ALA A 282 0.19 7.86 10.17
C ALA A 282 -0.25 7.49 8.74
N ASN A 283 0.58 7.88 7.78
CA ASN A 283 0.31 7.76 6.35
C ASN A 283 1.54 7.20 5.60
N LEU A 284 1.77 5.91 5.82
CA LEU A 284 2.72 5.11 5.04
C LEU A 284 2.11 4.82 3.66
N GLU A 285 2.55 5.53 2.63
CA GLU A 285 2.07 5.34 1.26
C GLU A 285 2.61 4.04 0.64
N ALA A 286 3.88 3.72 0.89
CA ALA A 286 4.50 2.50 0.36
C ALA A 286 5.67 1.98 1.22
N LEU A 287 5.75 0.66 1.34
CA LEU A 287 6.90 -0.09 1.86
C LEU A 287 7.39 -1.04 0.77
N TYR A 288 8.47 -0.68 0.09
CA TYR A 288 9.09 -1.49 -0.95
C TYR A 288 10.06 -2.50 -0.34
N VAL A 289 9.85 -3.79 -0.61
CA VAL A 289 10.66 -4.89 -0.05
C VAL A 289 10.74 -6.08 -1.01
N HIS A 290 11.79 -6.90 -0.92
CA HIS A 290 11.84 -8.17 -1.67
C HIS A 290 10.86 -9.18 -1.08
N GLN A 291 10.31 -10.06 -1.91
CA GLN A 291 9.41 -11.12 -1.43
C GLN A 291 10.15 -12.12 -0.53
N LYS A 292 11.40 -12.41 -0.86
CA LYS A 292 12.38 -13.03 0.05
C LYS A 292 13.24 -11.93 0.68
N CYS A 293 12.91 -11.55 1.91
CA CYS A 293 13.49 -10.40 2.60
C CYS A 293 14.61 -10.76 3.60
N ASP A 294 14.88 -12.06 3.75
CA ASP A 294 16.01 -12.65 4.49
C ASP A 294 16.48 -13.94 3.78
N LEU A 295 17.65 -14.49 4.14
CA LEU A 295 18.15 -15.78 3.67
C LEU A 295 17.19 -16.94 3.97
N ILE A 296 16.47 -16.90 5.09
CA ILE A 296 15.61 -17.98 5.60
C ILE A 296 14.13 -17.63 5.43
N GLN A 297 13.73 -16.38 5.70
CA GLN A 297 12.31 -15.97 5.73
C GLN A 297 11.84 -15.24 4.47
N ASN A 298 10.56 -15.46 4.10
CA ASN A 298 9.86 -14.58 3.18
C ASN A 298 9.08 -13.51 3.95
N ILE A 299 8.75 -12.41 3.28
CA ILE A 299 7.98 -11.31 3.86
C ILE A 299 6.60 -11.75 4.40
N GLY A 300 6.03 -12.83 3.86
CA GLY A 300 4.81 -13.44 4.39
C GLY A 300 4.98 -14.02 5.79
N ASP A 301 6.12 -14.68 6.05
CA ASP A 301 6.47 -15.30 7.32
C ASP A 301 6.75 -14.24 8.39
N VAL A 302 7.49 -13.19 8.00
CA VAL A 302 7.75 -12.00 8.81
C VAL A 302 6.44 -11.32 9.21
N LYS A 303 5.56 -11.02 8.23
CA LYS A 303 4.23 -10.40 8.48
C LYS A 303 3.36 -11.24 9.40
N ALA A 304 3.32 -12.57 9.20
CA ALA A 304 2.56 -13.48 10.05
C ALA A 304 3.11 -13.58 11.47
N THR A 305 4.43 -13.41 11.65
CA THR A 305 5.09 -13.43 12.96
C THR A 305 4.88 -12.13 13.73
N VAL A 306 4.96 -10.97 13.06
CA VAL A 306 4.64 -9.67 13.67
C VAL A 306 3.15 -9.55 14.00
N GLN A 307 2.26 -9.93 13.08
CA GLN A 307 0.81 -9.79 13.27
C GLN A 307 0.29 -10.58 14.49
N LYS A 308 0.89 -11.74 14.80
CA LYS A 308 0.53 -12.54 15.99
C LYS A 308 0.88 -11.86 17.33
N GLN A 309 1.77 -10.87 17.35
CA GLN A 309 2.15 -10.15 18.58
C GLN A 309 1.13 -9.08 18.98
N TYR A 310 0.19 -8.72 18.10
CA TYR A 310 -0.78 -7.64 18.33
C TYR A 310 -2.22 -8.17 18.53
N PRO A 311 -3.07 -7.50 19.33
CA PRO A 311 -4.48 -7.85 19.48
C PRO A 311 -5.25 -7.80 18.16
N SER A 312 -6.29 -8.63 17.99
CA SER A 312 -7.04 -8.75 16.72
C SER A 312 -7.62 -7.43 16.19
N LYS A 313 -7.99 -6.49 17.06
CA LYS A 313 -8.41 -5.12 16.69
C LYS A 313 -7.31 -4.35 15.94
N ASP A 314 -6.05 -4.57 16.32
CA ASP A 314 -4.88 -3.87 15.81
C ASP A 314 -4.30 -4.63 14.60
N GLN A 315 -4.42 -5.96 14.55
CA GLN A 315 -4.09 -6.76 13.36
C GLN A 315 -4.83 -6.29 12.10
N VAL A 316 -6.12 -5.98 12.21
CA VAL A 316 -6.92 -5.44 11.07
C VAL A 316 -6.43 -4.05 10.66
N PHE A 317 -6.04 -3.22 11.62
CA PHE A 317 -5.48 -1.88 11.35
C PHE A 317 -4.10 -1.99 10.66
N ILE A 318 -3.20 -2.85 11.17
CA ILE A 318 -1.90 -3.18 10.55
C ILE A 318 -2.09 -3.67 9.11
N GLU A 319 -3.05 -4.58 8.88
CA GLU A 319 -3.29 -5.12 7.55
C GLU A 319 -3.77 -4.03 6.56
N TYR A 320 -4.58 -3.07 7.03
CA TYR A 320 -5.13 -1.99 6.22
C TYR A 320 -4.20 -0.77 6.04
N LYS A 321 -3.37 -0.42 7.02
CA LYS A 321 -2.47 0.75 7.00
C LYS A 321 -1.04 0.45 6.57
N ILE A 322 -0.60 -0.81 6.66
CA ILE A 322 0.80 -1.20 6.41
C ILE A 322 0.85 -2.31 5.36
N TYR A 323 0.20 -3.46 5.60
CA TYR A 323 0.41 -4.64 4.75
C TYR A 323 -0.24 -4.54 3.36
N SER A 324 -1.24 -3.68 3.22
CA SER A 324 -1.86 -3.18 1.99
C SER A 324 -0.90 -2.40 1.09
N ASN A 325 0.03 -1.67 1.72
CA ASN A 325 0.94 -0.73 1.08
C ASN A 325 2.36 -1.31 0.91
N ILE A 326 2.53 -2.61 1.15
CA ILE A 326 3.78 -3.32 0.85
C ILE A 326 3.82 -3.64 -0.65
N ILE A 327 4.87 -3.17 -1.33
CA ILE A 327 5.10 -3.36 -2.75
C ILE A 327 6.30 -4.28 -2.95
N TYR A 328 6.18 -5.24 -3.87
CA TYR A 328 7.25 -6.17 -4.25
C TYR A 328 7.72 -5.88 -5.69
N PRO A 329 8.85 -5.16 -5.90
CA PRO A 329 9.44 -4.99 -7.22
C PRO A 329 9.83 -6.32 -7.88
N LEU A 330 9.76 -6.38 -9.22
CA LEU A 330 10.00 -7.63 -9.96
C LEU A 330 11.49 -7.93 -10.23
N ALA A 331 12.37 -6.94 -10.12
CA ALA A 331 13.81 -7.19 -10.06
C ALA A 331 14.37 -6.76 -8.70
N GLU A 332 15.52 -7.33 -8.39
CA GLU A 332 16.32 -6.97 -7.22
C GLU A 332 16.75 -5.50 -7.29
N PHE A 333 16.77 -4.88 -6.11
CA PHE A 333 17.30 -3.54 -5.87
C PHE A 333 18.11 -3.60 -4.58
N GLN A 334 19.14 -2.77 -4.43
CA GLN A 334 20.04 -2.78 -3.26
C GLN A 334 20.12 -1.43 -2.53
N CYS A 335 19.38 -0.43 -3.01
CA CYS A 335 19.23 0.87 -2.37
C CYS A 335 18.34 0.77 -1.11
N LYS A 336 18.68 1.55 -0.07
CA LYS A 336 17.82 1.74 1.10
C LYS A 336 17.61 3.22 1.33
N PHE A 337 16.37 3.61 1.55
CA PHE A 337 16.02 4.97 1.94
C PHE A 337 14.64 5.02 2.60
N ILE A 338 14.43 6.08 3.38
CA ILE A 338 13.10 6.55 3.73
C ILE A 338 12.87 7.92 3.11
N ALA A 339 11.64 8.19 2.70
CA ALA A 339 11.26 9.49 2.15
C ALA A 339 9.92 9.96 2.69
N CYS A 340 9.73 11.27 2.75
CA CYS A 340 8.46 11.91 3.03
C CYS A 340 8.17 12.96 1.97
N ILE A 341 6.96 12.91 1.40
CA ILE A 341 6.45 13.94 0.49
C ILE A 341 5.45 14.82 1.26
N LYS A 342 5.79 16.11 1.42
CA LYS A 342 4.92 17.13 2.05
C LYS A 342 4.77 18.31 1.09
N LYS A 343 3.52 18.64 0.72
CA LYS A 343 3.16 19.81 -0.12
C LYS A 343 4.05 19.95 -1.38
N GLY A 344 4.24 18.84 -2.10
CA GLY A 344 5.02 18.76 -3.35
C GLY A 344 6.55 18.68 -3.20
N LYS A 345 7.09 18.94 -2.00
CA LYS A 345 8.51 18.79 -1.68
C LYS A 345 8.78 17.40 -1.11
N VAL A 346 9.98 16.87 -1.34
CA VAL A 346 10.40 15.56 -0.84
C VAL A 346 11.67 15.69 -0.01
N THR A 347 11.68 15.06 1.15
CA THR A 347 12.88 14.77 1.94
C THR A 347 13.20 13.28 1.83
N VAL A 348 14.46 12.93 1.60
CA VAL A 348 14.93 11.52 1.50
C VAL A 348 16.15 11.33 2.39
N LEU A 349 16.11 10.38 3.32
CA LEU A 349 17.29 9.84 4.01
C LEU A 349 17.70 8.55 3.29
N GLN A 350 18.85 8.55 2.63
CA GLN A 350 19.42 7.38 1.95
C GLN A 350 20.57 6.80 2.76
N THR A 351 20.71 5.47 2.77
CA THR A 351 21.80 4.77 3.48
C THR A 351 22.20 3.47 2.78
N SER A 352 23.41 2.99 3.04
CA SER A 352 23.83 1.62 2.68
C SER A 352 23.33 0.55 3.67
N ALA A 353 22.90 0.94 4.88
CA ALA A 353 22.41 0.04 5.92
C ALA A 353 21.12 -0.68 5.48
N ASN A 354 21.08 -2.01 5.60
CA ASN A 354 19.83 -2.76 5.44
C ASN A 354 18.89 -2.48 6.61
N PHE A 355 17.58 -2.39 6.35
CA PHE A 355 16.60 -2.20 7.42
C PHE A 355 16.25 -3.53 8.12
N HIS A 356 17.26 -4.11 8.77
CA HIS A 356 17.29 -5.43 9.40
C HIS A 356 18.12 -5.34 10.70
N ALA A 357 17.66 -5.94 11.79
CA ALA A 357 18.29 -5.93 13.11
C ALA A 357 19.78 -6.32 13.09
N ASP A 358 20.20 -7.24 12.23
CA ASP A 358 21.62 -7.62 12.05
C ASP A 358 22.54 -6.43 11.71
N HIS A 359 22.05 -5.41 10.99
CA HIS A 359 22.80 -4.17 10.72
C HIS A 359 22.78 -3.16 11.87
N PHE A 360 21.92 -3.36 12.88
CA PHE A 360 21.72 -2.43 14.00
C PHE A 360 21.96 -3.06 15.39
N VAL A 361 22.46 -4.31 15.42
CA VAL A 361 22.90 -5.03 16.63
C VAL A 361 24.41 -5.32 16.60
N LYS A 362 25.01 -5.34 15.40
CA LYS A 362 26.46 -5.47 15.19
C LYS A 362 27.08 -4.09 14.99
N GLU A 363 28.37 -3.94 15.27
CA GLU A 363 29.14 -2.73 14.96
C GLU A 363 29.30 -2.56 13.44
N SER A 364 28.24 -2.09 12.79
CA SER A 364 28.24 -1.66 11.40
C SER A 364 28.57 -0.18 11.32
N VAL A 365 29.25 0.20 10.24
CA VAL A 365 29.47 1.59 9.88
C VAL A 365 29.06 1.75 8.42
N ASP A 366 28.10 2.63 8.18
CA ASP A 366 27.36 2.72 6.93
C ASP A 366 27.38 4.15 6.39
N THR A 367 27.25 4.28 5.07
CA THR A 367 27.02 5.59 4.44
C THR A 367 25.61 6.07 4.73
N VAL A 368 25.44 7.37 4.96
CA VAL A 368 24.14 8.02 5.16
C VAL A 368 24.17 9.42 4.56
N SER A 369 23.08 9.80 3.87
CA SER A 369 22.92 11.10 3.23
C SER A 369 21.47 11.58 3.30
N PHE A 370 21.27 12.89 3.32
CA PHE A 370 19.95 13.51 3.36
C PHE A 370 19.76 14.46 2.17
N HIS A 371 18.68 14.27 1.42
CA HIS A 371 18.41 15.00 0.19
C HIS A 371 17.05 15.71 0.25
N ARG A 372 16.95 16.87 -0.40
CA ARG A 372 15.72 17.63 -0.59
C ARG A 372 15.52 17.82 -2.09
N MET A 373 14.34 17.44 -2.60
CA MET A 373 14.05 17.40 -4.04
C MET A 373 12.57 17.67 -4.35
N SER A 374 12.24 17.82 -5.63
CA SER A 374 10.83 17.89 -6.08
C SER A 374 10.16 16.51 -6.07
N LYS A 375 8.81 16.47 -6.03
CA LYS A 375 8.05 15.23 -6.20
C LYS A 375 8.48 14.48 -7.47
N ASP A 376 8.59 15.19 -8.58
CA ASP A 376 8.82 14.56 -9.89
C ASP A 376 10.25 14.06 -10.03
N GLU A 377 11.22 14.78 -9.47
CA GLU A 377 12.61 14.31 -9.35
C GLU A 377 12.70 13.03 -8.51
N PHE A 378 12.03 12.96 -7.35
CA PHE A 378 11.96 11.74 -6.55
C PHE A 378 11.35 10.57 -7.33
N HIS A 379 10.26 10.81 -8.06
CA HIS A 379 9.64 9.77 -8.90
C HIS A 379 10.59 9.32 -10.02
N GLN A 380 11.29 10.23 -10.70
CA GLN A 380 12.19 9.89 -11.80
C GLN A 380 13.52 9.26 -11.37
N ARG A 381 14.10 9.69 -10.24
CA ARG A 381 15.44 9.26 -9.78
C ARG A 381 15.43 8.10 -8.79
N PHE A 382 14.37 7.97 -7.97
CA PHE A 382 14.31 6.96 -6.90
C PHE A 382 13.26 5.87 -7.18
N LEU A 383 11.99 6.25 -7.38
CA LEU A 383 10.93 5.26 -7.56
C LEU A 383 10.94 4.61 -8.96
N LYS A 384 11.19 5.39 -10.03
CA LYS A 384 11.17 4.88 -11.40
C LYS A 384 12.23 3.81 -11.66
N PRO A 385 13.50 3.88 -11.21
CA PRO A 385 14.43 2.78 -11.43
C PRO A 385 13.98 1.46 -10.79
N ILE A 386 13.44 1.51 -9.56
CA ILE A 386 12.90 0.35 -8.84
C ILE A 386 11.72 -0.26 -9.62
N LEU A 387 10.78 0.56 -10.08
CA LEU A 387 9.56 0.14 -10.79
C LEU A 387 9.78 -0.20 -12.27
N ALA A 388 10.71 0.46 -12.96
CA ALA A 388 10.99 0.26 -14.38
C ALA A 388 11.59 -1.11 -14.69
N SER A 389 12.12 -1.80 -13.67
CA SER A 389 12.48 -3.22 -13.71
C SER A 389 11.37 -4.12 -14.28
N GLN A 390 10.10 -3.73 -14.13
CA GLN A 390 8.96 -4.46 -14.70
C GLN A 390 8.96 -4.52 -16.24
N PHE A 391 9.68 -3.62 -16.92
CA PHE A 391 9.65 -3.49 -18.39
C PHE A 391 10.92 -4.00 -19.11
N LEU A 392 12.02 -4.25 -18.38
CA LEU A 392 13.32 -4.56 -19.00
C LEU A 392 13.56 -6.05 -19.33
N GLN A 393 12.74 -6.98 -18.81
CA GLN A 393 12.83 -8.41 -19.15
C GLN A 393 12.12 -8.80 -20.48
N VAL A 394 11.97 -7.84 -21.40
CA VAL A 394 11.20 -8.00 -22.64
C VAL A 394 12.07 -7.83 -23.90
N SER A 395 13.24 -7.17 -23.79
CA SER A 395 14.13 -6.86 -24.92
C SER A 395 15.25 -7.89 -25.19
N GLU A 396 15.35 -8.97 -24.41
CA GLU A 396 16.38 -10.01 -24.57
C GLU A 396 15.79 -11.44 -24.49
N LYS A 397 14.91 -11.80 -25.44
CA LYS A 397 14.61 -13.20 -25.81
C LYS A 397 13.81 -13.34 -27.10
#